data_AF-A0A2N5A347-F1
#
_entry.id   AF-A0A2N5A347-F1
#
_cell.length_a   1.000
_cell.length_b   1.000
_cell.length_c   1.000
_cell.angle_alpha   90.00
_cell.angle_beta   90.00
_cell.angle_gamma   90.00
#
_symmetry.space_group_name_H-M   'P 1'
#
loop_
_entity.id
_entity.type
_entity.pdbx_description
1 polymer ?
#
loop_
_entity_poly.entity_id
_entity_poly.type
_entity_poly.pdbx_seq_one_letter_code
_entity_poly.pdbx_strand_id
1 'polypeptide(L)' 'MSIRPLHDRVIVKRKEVETKSAGGIVLTGSA' A
#
# COMPACT_ATOMS: atom_id res chain seq x y z
N MET A 1 12.83 -16.79 1.77
CA MET A 1 11.75 -17.00 2.76
C MET A 1 10.42 -17.05 2.01
N SER A 2 9.83 -18.25 1.81
CA SER A 2 8.58 -18.42 1.07
C SER A 2 7.42 -18.46 2.07
N ILE A 3 6.77 -17.32 2.32
CA ILE A 3 5.55 -17.28 3.13
C ILE A 3 4.42 -17.83 2.26
N ARG A 4 3.85 -18.96 2.68
CA ARG A 4 2.68 -19.56 2.04
C ARG A 4 1.43 -19.20 2.85
N PRO A 5 0.41 -18.59 2.23
CA PRO A 5 -0.87 -18.44 2.90
C PRO A 5 -1.49 -19.81 3.16
N LEU A 6 -2.16 -19.98 4.30
CA LEU A 6 -2.81 -21.22 4.72
C LEU A 6 -4.33 -21.06 4.59
N HIS A 7 -4.98 -22.06 4.00
CA HIS A 7 -6.42 -22.04 3.68
C HIS A 7 -6.78 -20.75 2.90
N ASP A 8 -7.68 -19.91 3.42
CA ASP A 8 -8.19 -18.71 2.72
C ASP A 8 -7.45 -17.41 3.03
N ARG A 9 -6.29 -17.46 3.68
CA ARG A 9 -5.59 -16.23 4.08
C ARG A 9 -4.93 -15.56 2.87
N VAL A 10 -5.02 -14.24 2.78
CA VAL A 10 -4.37 -13.44 1.73
C VAL A 10 -3.23 -12.63 2.33
N ILE A 11 -2.08 -12.66 1.67
CA ILE A 11 -0.92 -11.85 2.05
C ILE A 11 -1.03 -10.51 1.31
N VAL A 12 -1.14 -9.42 2.06
CA VAL A 12 -1.21 -8.08 1.47
C VAL A 12 0.04 -7.31 1.84
N LYS A 13 0.77 -6.85 0.83
CA LYS A 13 1.85 -5.87 1.00
C LYS A 13 1.22 -4.49 0.93
N ARG A 14 1.43 -3.67 1.96
CA ARG A 14 0.98 -2.27 1.95
C ARG A 14 1.69 -1.54 0.81
N LYS A 15 0.90 -0.90 -0.06
CA LYS A 15 1.40 0.02 -1.07
C LYS A 15 1.95 1.27 -0.39
N GLU A 16 3.02 1.83 -0.94
CA GLU A 16 3.56 3.10 -0.47
C GLU A 16 2.51 4.20 -0.58
N VAL A 17 2.54 5.13 0.36
CA VAL A 17 1.57 6.23 0.44
C VAL A 17 1.78 7.13 -0.78
N GLU A 18 0.70 7.37 -1.53
CA GLU A 18 0.74 8.19 -2.74
C GLU A 18 1.02 9.64 -2.35
N THR A 19 2.14 10.18 -2.84
CA THR A 19 2.56 11.57 -2.60
C THR A 19 1.88 12.55 -3.55
N LYS A 20 1.26 12.05 -4.62
CA LYS A 20 0.57 12.85 -5.63
C LYS A 20 -0.78 12.23 -5.93
N SER A 21 -1.83 13.04 -5.85
CA SER A 21 -3.16 12.66 -6.33
C SER A 21 -3.16 12.62 -7.87
N ALA A 22 -4.10 11.87 -8.46
CA ALA A 22 -4.27 11.74 -9.91
C ALA A 22 -4.42 13.11 -10.63
N GLY A 23 -4.83 14.16 -9.90
CA GLY A 23 -4.91 15.53 -10.40
C GLY A 23 -3.62 16.37 -10.28
N GLY A 24 -2.47 15.77 -9.95
CA GLY A 24 -1.19 16.48 -9.83
C GLY A 24 -0.99 17.23 -8.51
N ILE A 25 -1.94 17.11 -7.58
CA ILE A 25 -1.86 17.73 -6.25
C ILE A 25 -0.86 16.93 -5.41
N VAL A 26 0.19 17.60 -4.93
CA VAL A 26 1.16 17.02 -4.00
C VAL A 26 0.50 16.94 -2.62
N LEU A 27 0.32 15.72 -2.13
CA LEU A 27 -0.16 15.42 -0.80
C LEU A 27 1.02 15.60 0.16
N THR A 28 1.20 16.83 0.67
CA THR A 28 2.13 17.07 1.79
C THR A 28 1.61 16.29 2.98
N GLY A 29 2.47 15.43 3.54
CA GLY A 29 2.13 14.44 4.55
C GLY A 29 1.33 14.99 5.74
N SER A 30 0.53 14.09 6.30
CA SER A 30 -0.44 14.25 7.37
C SER A 30 0.07 15.08 8.57
N ALA A 31 -0.84 15.86 9.15
CA ALA A 31 -0.84 16.08 10.60
C ALA A 31 -0.87 14.74 11.35
#